data_AF-A0A9W4WKX2-F1
#
_entry.id   AF-A0A9W4WKX2-F1
#
_cell.length_a   1.000
_cell.length_b   1.000
_cell.length_c   1.000
_cell.angle_alpha   90.00
_cell.angle_beta   90.00
_cell.angle_gamma   90.00
#
_symmetry.space_group_name_H-M   'P 1'
#
loop_
_entity.id
_entity.type
_entity.pdbx_description
1 polymer ?
#
loop_
_entity_poly.entity_id
_entity_poly.type
_entity_poly.pdbx_seq_one_letter_code
_entity_poly.pdbx_strand_id
1 'polypeptide(L)'
;MIILCLFLTDRVGRRKILLLGSFIQAAALFTMAGLGVHTPIPTSYKSGMVGMLLLFGSGFGLGWGPLTYVVVTEIPALRLRDRSQRASSLVNIFMNFLVNFTLPYLLNKPYAGLQSKVGFIFGSIAVCSALFVFLCVPECKGRSLEEIDRMFHEGVPVRRFAEHPKFEVEVAAAKGVEEEDGVEQQTVTAKSGSVV
;
A
#
# COMPACT_ATOMS: atom_id res chain seq x y z
N MET A 1 -16.05 5.06 2.40
CA MET A 1 -15.14 4.14 1.69
C MET A 1 -13.93 3.74 2.55
N ILE A 2 -13.20 4.69 3.15
CA ILE A 2 -11.99 4.38 3.95
C ILE A 2 -12.29 3.45 5.15
N ILE A 3 -13.34 3.74 5.93
CA ILE A 3 -13.74 2.86 7.04
C ILE A 3 -14.03 1.44 6.53
N LEU A 4 -14.75 1.33 5.41
CA LEU A 4 -15.07 0.05 4.78
C LEU A 4 -13.80 -0.68 4.30
N CYS A 5 -12.83 0.04 3.73
CA CYS A 5 -11.52 -0.51 3.37
C CYS A 5 -10.81 -1.11 4.59
N LEU A 6 -10.75 -0.40 5.72
CA LEU A 6 -10.08 -0.88 6.92
C LEU A 6 -10.74 -2.17 7.45
N PHE A 7 -12.07 -2.18 7.57
CA PHE A 7 -12.82 -3.38 7.97
C PHE A 7 -12.63 -4.56 7.01
N LEU A 8 -12.64 -4.32 5.70
CA LEU A 8 -12.42 -5.38 4.70
C LEU A 8 -10.97 -5.89 4.75
N THR A 9 -10.00 -5.01 4.99
CA THR A 9 -8.56 -5.35 4.99
C THR A 9 -8.22 -6.36 6.07
N ASP A 10 -8.81 -6.21 7.25
CA ASP A 10 -8.58 -7.15 8.34
C ASP A 10 -9.24 -8.51 8.10
N ARG A 11 -10.36 -8.55 7.37
CA ARG A 11 -11.07 -9.79 7.01
C ARG A 11 -10.47 -10.50 5.79
N VAL A 12 -10.15 -9.80 4.71
CA VAL A 12 -9.84 -10.39 3.40
C VAL A 12 -8.32 -10.51 3.17
N GLY A 13 -7.53 -9.61 3.75
CA GLY A 13 -6.09 -9.52 3.50
C GLY A 13 -5.72 -8.35 2.58
N ARG A 14 -4.47 -7.89 2.69
CA ARG A 14 -4.00 -6.65 2.05
C ARG A 14 -3.85 -6.84 0.54
N ARG A 15 -3.21 -7.95 0.13
CA ARG A 15 -2.91 -8.23 -1.28
C ARG A 15 -4.16 -8.36 -2.15
N LYS A 16 -5.17 -9.10 -1.65
CA LYS A 16 -6.43 -9.35 -2.39
C LYS A 16 -7.22 -8.06 -2.64
N ILE A 17 -7.23 -7.14 -1.68
CA ILE A 17 -7.93 -5.86 -1.82
C ILE A 17 -7.21 -4.94 -2.79
N LEU A 18 -5.87 -4.88 -2.74
CA LEU A 18 -5.09 -4.12 -3.73
C LEU A 18 -5.36 -4.64 -5.15
N LEU A 19 -5.37 -5.96 -5.34
CA LEU A 19 -5.70 -6.55 -6.64
C LEU A 19 -7.12 -6.21 -7.07
N LEU A 20 -8.12 -6.41 -6.21
CA LEU A 20 -9.52 -6.09 -6.52
C LEU A 20 -9.70 -4.61 -6.89
N GLY A 21 -9.08 -3.70 -6.15
CA GLY A 21 -9.10 -2.26 -6.44
C GLY A 21 -8.50 -1.96 -7.82
N SER A 22 -7.35 -2.59 -8.14
CA SER A 22 -6.69 -2.43 -9.44
C SER A 22 -7.58 -2.92 -10.60
N PHE A 23 -8.23 -4.08 -10.44
CA PHE A 23 -9.14 -4.62 -11.45
C PHE A 23 -10.35 -3.71 -11.68
N ILE A 24 -10.96 -3.19 -10.62
CA ILE A 24 -12.08 -2.25 -10.72
C ILE A 24 -11.64 -0.98 -11.46
N GLN A 25 -10.47 -0.43 -11.12
CA GLN A 25 -9.94 0.77 -11.77
C GLN A 25 -9.61 0.54 -13.24
N ALA A 26 -8.94 -0.57 -13.57
CA ALA A 26 -8.62 -0.93 -14.95
C ALA A 26 -9.90 -1.09 -15.78
N ALA A 27 -10.88 -1.86 -15.30
CA ALA A 27 -12.15 -2.06 -15.98
C ALA A 27 -12.90 -0.74 -16.19
N ALA A 28 -12.94 0.12 -15.18
CA ALA A 28 -13.58 1.44 -15.27
C ALA A 28 -12.90 2.35 -16.31
N LEU A 29 -11.57 2.43 -16.30
CA LEU A 29 -10.81 3.28 -17.22
C LEU A 29 -10.87 2.78 -18.67
N PHE A 30 -10.80 1.46 -18.90
CA PHE A 30 -10.97 0.89 -20.24
C PHE A 30 -12.38 1.09 -20.78
N THR A 31 -13.40 0.91 -19.94
CA THR A 31 -14.80 1.13 -20.33
C THR A 31 -15.05 2.61 -20.66
N MET A 32 -14.54 3.53 -19.82
CA MET A 32 -14.61 4.97 -20.08
C MET A 32 -13.92 5.34 -21.41
N ALA A 33 -12.75 4.76 -21.68
CA ALA A 33 -12.02 5.00 -22.90
C ALA A 33 -12.74 4.46 -24.14
N GLY A 34 -13.32 3.26 -24.05
CA GLY A 34 -14.11 2.63 -25.11
C GLY A 34 -15.36 3.42 -25.47
N LEU A 35 -16.12 3.88 -24.47
CA LEU A 35 -17.30 4.74 -24.68
C LEU A 35 -16.94 6.06 -25.38
N GLY A 36 -15.72 6.56 -25.16
CA GLY A 36 -15.20 7.77 -25.75
C GLY A 36 -14.63 7.65 -27.17
N VAL A 37 -14.63 6.46 -27.78
CA VAL A 37 -14.17 6.26 -29.16
C VAL A 37 -15.22 6.72 -30.18
N HIS A 38 -16.51 6.68 -29.83
CA HIS A 38 -17.60 7.03 -30.73
C HIS A 38 -17.64 8.54 -31.02
N THR A 39 -17.67 8.92 -32.30
CA THR A 39 -17.84 10.30 -32.74
C THR A 39 -19.04 10.42 -33.69
N PRO A 40 -20.07 11.23 -33.40
CA PRO A 40 -20.27 12.06 -32.20
C PRO A 40 -20.62 11.23 -30.95
N ILE A 41 -20.23 11.71 -29.76
CA ILE A 41 -20.53 11.03 -28.48
C ILE A 41 -21.98 11.33 -28.08
N PRO A 42 -22.88 10.31 -28.03
CA PRO A 42 -24.24 10.47 -27.54
C PRO A 42 -24.27 10.91 -26.07
N THR A 43 -25.31 11.65 -25.67
CA THR A 43 -25.48 12.13 -24.29
C THR A 43 -25.51 11.00 -23.26
N SER A 44 -26.10 9.85 -23.62
CA SER A 44 -26.12 8.64 -22.77
C SER A 44 -24.72 8.11 -22.45
N TYR A 45 -23.79 8.13 -23.42
CA TYR A 45 -22.41 7.69 -23.20
C TYR A 45 -21.62 8.65 -22.32
N LYS A 46 -21.92 9.96 -22.38
CA LYS A 46 -21.31 10.94 -21.47
C LYS A 46 -21.67 10.65 -20.02
N SER A 47 -22.95 10.36 -19.73
CA SER A 47 -23.38 9.96 -18.39
C SER A 47 -22.72 8.66 -17.94
N GLY A 48 -22.60 7.68 -18.85
CA GLY A 48 -21.87 6.43 -18.59
C GLY A 48 -20.40 6.65 -18.24
N MET A 49 -19.71 7.54 -18.95
CA MET A 49 -18.31 7.90 -18.66
C MET A 49 -18.14 8.52 -17.27
N VAL A 50 -19.06 9.41 -16.86
CA VAL A 50 -19.05 9.99 -15.51
C VAL A 50 -19.26 8.91 -14.46
N GLY A 51 -20.19 7.97 -14.69
CA GLY A 51 -20.39 6.81 -13.81
C GLY A 51 -19.13 5.94 -13.67
N MET A 52 -18.43 5.67 -14.78
CA MET A 52 -17.17 4.93 -14.76
C MET A 52 -16.06 5.69 -14.02
N LEU A 53 -16.01 7.02 -14.13
CA LEU A 53 -15.06 7.83 -13.37
C LEU A 53 -15.30 7.74 -11.84
N LEU A 54 -16.57 7.70 -11.42
CA LEU A 54 -16.93 7.48 -10.02
C LEU A 54 -16.56 6.07 -9.54
N LEU A 55 -16.72 5.05 -10.38
CA LEU A 55 -16.26 3.69 -10.08
C LEU A 55 -14.75 3.61 -9.95
N PHE A 56 -13.99 4.31 -10.81
CA PHE A 56 -12.54 4.44 -10.67
C PHE A 56 -12.15 5.05 -9.32
N GLY A 57 -12.81 6.15 -8.90
CA GLY A 57 -12.56 6.77 -7.60
C GLY A 57 -12.93 5.87 -6.42
N SER A 58 -14.00 5.09 -6.56
CA SER A 58 -14.42 4.10 -5.56
C SER A 58 -13.41 2.96 -5.42
N GLY A 59 -12.91 2.42 -6.52
CA GLY A 59 -11.84 1.42 -6.54
C GLY A 59 -10.53 1.93 -5.92
N PHE A 60 -10.20 3.20 -6.15
CA PHE A 60 -9.07 3.86 -5.50
C PHE A 60 -9.26 3.92 -3.97
N GLY A 61 -10.41 4.40 -3.51
CA GLY A 61 -10.70 4.55 -2.08
C GLY A 61 -10.85 3.23 -1.31
N LEU A 62 -11.14 2.13 -1.99
CA LEU A 62 -11.27 0.79 -1.41
C LEU A 62 -9.94 0.05 -1.20
N GLY A 63 -8.87 0.45 -1.86
CA GLY A 63 -7.59 -0.23 -1.76
C GLY A 63 -6.43 0.74 -1.87
N TRP A 64 -6.15 1.21 -3.08
CA TRP A 64 -4.95 2.00 -3.37
C TRP A 64 -4.75 3.25 -2.51
N GLY A 65 -5.83 3.91 -2.07
CA GLY A 65 -5.78 5.10 -1.24
C GLY A 65 -5.09 4.86 0.11
N PRO A 66 -5.72 4.15 1.06
CA PRO A 66 -5.13 3.93 2.39
C PRO A 66 -4.10 2.80 2.41
N LEU A 67 -4.29 1.76 1.60
CA LEU A 67 -3.56 0.49 1.76
C LEU A 67 -2.11 0.56 1.26
N THR A 68 -1.82 1.44 0.30
CA THR A 68 -0.44 1.66 -0.19
C THR A 68 0.45 2.23 0.91
N TYR A 69 -0.03 3.22 1.67
CA TYR A 69 0.71 3.79 2.79
C TYR A 69 0.95 2.77 3.90
N VAL A 70 -0.04 1.91 4.17
CA VAL A 70 0.10 0.82 5.15
C VAL A 70 1.17 -0.17 4.70
N VAL A 71 1.07 -0.67 3.46
CA VAL A 71 1.98 -1.69 2.92
C VAL A 71 3.44 -1.19 2.85
N VAL A 72 3.67 0.08 2.52
CA VAL A 72 5.02 0.68 2.52
C VAL A 72 5.65 0.66 3.92
N THR A 73 4.84 0.67 4.98
CA THR A 73 5.33 0.59 6.37
C THR A 73 5.40 -0.83 6.92
N GLU A 74 4.66 -1.79 6.33
CA GLU A 74 4.62 -3.20 6.77
C GLU A 74 5.71 -4.09 6.13
N ILE A 75 6.18 -3.74 4.93
CA ILE A 75 7.18 -4.53 4.19
C ILE A 75 8.64 -4.32 4.66
N PRO A 76 9.14 -3.08 4.88
CA PRO A 76 10.56 -2.89 5.20
C PRO A 76 10.89 -3.29 6.65
N ALA A 77 12.14 -3.70 6.86
CA ALA A 77 12.68 -3.94 8.20
C ALA A 77 12.45 -2.75 9.13
N LEU A 78 12.16 -3.02 10.41
CA LEU A 78 11.79 -2.00 11.40
C LEU A 78 12.77 -0.81 11.44
N ARG A 79 14.06 -1.08 11.29
CA ARG A 79 15.14 -0.07 11.33
C ARG A 79 15.19 0.84 10.09
N LEU A 80 14.66 0.39 8.95
CA LEU A 80 14.66 1.11 7.67
C LEU A 80 13.27 1.64 7.29
N ARG A 81 12.25 1.41 8.11
CA ARG A 81 10.86 1.79 7.84
C ARG A 81 10.71 3.28 7.52
N ASP A 82 11.31 4.14 8.35
CA ASP A 82 11.19 5.59 8.18
C ASP A 82 11.89 6.09 6.91
N ARG A 83 13.05 5.50 6.56
CA ARG A 83 13.76 5.84 5.32
C ARG A 83 12.97 5.42 4.09
N SER A 84 12.37 4.23 4.14
CA SER A 84 11.55 3.68 3.06
C SER A 84 10.29 4.51 2.84
N GLN A 85 9.62 4.93 3.92
CA GLN A 85 8.43 5.78 3.84
C GLN A 85 8.74 7.16 3.22
N ARG A 86 9.88 7.76 3.58
CA ARG A 86 10.32 9.05 3.02
C ARG A 86 10.64 8.93 1.53
N ALA A 87 11.36 7.89 1.13
CA ALA A 87 11.67 7.61 -0.28
C ALA A 87 10.39 7.39 -1.10
N SER A 88 9.47 6.57 -0.59
CA SER A 88 8.16 6.34 -1.22
C SER A 88 7.36 7.64 -1.40
N SER A 89 7.32 8.48 -0.36
CA SER A 89 6.62 9.76 -0.41
C SER A 89 7.20 10.72 -1.45
N LEU A 90 8.53 10.77 -1.59
CA LEU A 90 9.20 11.58 -2.61
C LEU A 90 8.89 11.10 -4.04
N VAL A 91 8.87 9.78 -4.26
CA VAL A 91 8.47 9.21 -5.55
C VAL A 91 7.01 9.49 -5.85
N ASN A 92 6.14 9.39 -4.84
CA ASN A 92 4.70 9.68 -4.98
C ASN A 92 4.45 11.14 -5.35
N ILE A 93 5.07 12.10 -4.65
CA ILE A 93 4.87 13.53 -4.95
C ILE A 93 5.41 13.89 -6.34
N PHE A 94 6.56 13.33 -6.72
CA PHE A 94 7.13 13.52 -8.06
C PHE A 94 6.22 12.97 -9.15
N MET A 95 5.70 11.75 -8.97
CA MET A 95 4.82 11.13 -9.95
C MET A 95 3.46 11.83 -10.03
N ASN A 96 2.94 12.31 -8.91
CA ASN A 96 1.73 13.13 -8.87
C ASN A 96 1.92 14.45 -9.64
N PHE A 97 3.06 15.11 -9.46
CA PHE A 97 3.43 16.29 -10.25
C PHE A 97 3.48 15.96 -11.75
N LEU A 98 4.15 14.87 -12.14
CA LEU A 98 4.27 14.48 -13.54
C LEU A 98 2.91 14.22 -14.21
N VAL A 99 2.02 13.50 -13.52
CA VAL A 99 0.67 13.19 -14.00
C VAL A 99 -0.17 14.46 -14.12
N ASN A 100 -0.19 15.30 -13.09
CA ASN A 100 -0.95 16.56 -13.11
C ASN A 100 -0.43 17.56 -14.14
N PHE A 101 0.89 17.59 -14.36
CA PHE A 101 1.49 18.41 -15.41
C PHE A 101 1.10 17.91 -16.80
N THR A 102 1.12 16.59 -17.04
CA THR A 102 0.91 16.00 -18.37
C THR A 102 -0.58 15.90 -18.76
N LEU A 103 -1.48 15.69 -17.79
CA LEU A 103 -2.92 15.55 -18.00
C LEU A 103 -3.56 16.68 -18.85
N PRO A 104 -3.36 17.98 -18.59
CA PRO A 104 -3.97 19.03 -19.39
C PRO A 104 -3.49 19.03 -20.85
N TYR A 105 -2.24 18.64 -21.12
CA TYR A 105 -1.71 18.49 -22.49
C TYR A 105 -2.29 17.27 -23.22
N LEU A 106 -2.63 16.20 -22.48
CA LEU A 106 -3.29 15.02 -23.04
C LEU A 106 -4.76 15.30 -23.39
N LEU A 107 -5.45 16.08 -22.57
CA LEU A 107 -6.89 16.30 -22.68
C LEU A 107 -7.29 17.42 -23.64
N ASN A 108 -6.54 18.53 -23.67
CA ASN A 108 -6.93 19.73 -24.41
C ASN A 108 -6.31 19.81 -25.82
N LYS A 109 -7.05 20.38 -26.77
CA LYS A 109 -6.51 20.82 -28.08
C LYS A 109 -5.76 22.14 -27.87
N PRO A 110 -4.64 22.43 -28.58
CA PRO A 110 -4.16 21.85 -29.85
C PRO A 110 -3.15 20.69 -29.74
N TYR A 111 -2.88 20.17 -28.53
CA TYR A 111 -1.89 19.11 -28.32
C TYR A 111 -2.47 17.73 -28.71
N ALA A 112 -2.57 16.81 -27.76
CA ALA A 112 -2.97 15.45 -28.08
C ALA A 112 -4.50 15.32 -28.24
N GLY A 113 -5.29 16.10 -27.49
CA GLY A 113 -6.75 16.14 -27.62
C GLY A 113 -7.43 14.77 -27.46
N LEU A 114 -6.85 13.87 -26.67
CA LEU A 114 -7.33 12.49 -26.50
C LEU A 114 -8.68 12.40 -25.80
N GLN A 115 -9.06 13.43 -25.03
CA GLN A 115 -10.26 13.45 -24.19
C GLN A 115 -10.39 12.11 -23.43
N SER A 116 -11.49 11.40 -23.61
CA SER A 116 -11.79 10.12 -22.98
C SER A 116 -10.79 9.01 -23.30
N LYS A 117 -10.10 9.06 -24.45
CA LYS A 117 -9.13 8.04 -24.87
C LYS A 117 -7.91 7.96 -23.95
N VAL A 118 -7.69 8.98 -23.12
CA VAL A 118 -6.66 8.97 -22.07
C VAL A 118 -6.82 7.79 -21.11
N GLY A 119 -8.04 7.27 -20.97
CA GLY A 119 -8.32 6.07 -20.17
C GLY A 119 -7.62 4.81 -20.68
N PHE A 120 -7.24 4.70 -21.97
CA PHE A 120 -6.42 3.59 -22.45
C PHE A 120 -5.00 3.63 -21.88
N ILE A 121 -4.42 4.82 -21.79
CA ILE A 121 -3.07 5.02 -21.24
C ILE A 121 -3.09 4.69 -19.75
N PHE A 122 -3.94 5.37 -18.97
CA PHE A 122 -4.00 5.15 -17.53
C PHE A 122 -4.57 3.76 -17.16
N GLY A 123 -5.47 3.20 -17.97
CA GLY A 123 -5.96 1.84 -17.82
C GLY A 123 -4.86 0.80 -18.00
N SER A 124 -3.97 0.98 -18.98
CA SER A 124 -2.81 0.10 -19.16
C SER A 124 -1.83 0.17 -17.99
N ILE A 125 -1.62 1.37 -17.43
CA ILE A 125 -0.80 1.57 -16.22
C ILE A 125 -1.46 0.87 -15.02
N ALA A 126 -2.79 0.92 -14.88
CA ALA A 126 -3.52 0.22 -13.83
C ALA A 126 -3.42 -1.32 -13.95
N VAL A 127 -3.34 -1.86 -15.16
CA VAL A 127 -3.06 -3.30 -15.37
C VAL A 127 -1.63 -3.65 -14.99
N CYS A 128 -0.66 -2.81 -15.38
CA CYS A 128 0.73 -2.99 -14.97
C CYS A 128 0.88 -2.94 -13.45
N SER A 129 0.17 -2.05 -12.77
CA SER A 129 0.18 -1.98 -11.32
C SER A 129 -0.47 -3.20 -10.67
N ALA A 130 -1.57 -3.72 -11.23
CA ALA A 130 -2.18 -4.99 -10.79
C ALA A 130 -1.18 -6.15 -10.91
N LEU A 131 -0.45 -6.23 -12.01
CA LEU A 131 0.58 -7.25 -12.23
C LEU A 131 1.73 -7.11 -11.23
N PHE A 132 2.19 -5.87 -10.97
CA PHE A 132 3.21 -5.61 -9.95
C PHE A 132 2.75 -6.07 -8.57
N VAL A 133 1.52 -5.74 -8.16
CA VAL A 133 0.95 -6.22 -6.88
C VAL A 133 0.89 -7.74 -6.85
N PHE A 134 0.52 -8.37 -7.96
CA PHE A 134 0.46 -9.83 -8.02
C PHE A 134 1.83 -10.48 -7.84
N LEU A 135 2.90 -9.90 -8.39
CA LEU A 135 4.25 -10.47 -8.39
C LEU A 135 5.08 -10.10 -7.16
N CYS A 136 4.99 -8.85 -6.70
CA CYS A 136 5.94 -8.25 -5.76
C CYS A 136 5.38 -7.99 -4.36
N VAL A 137 4.05 -8.03 -4.15
CA VAL A 137 3.45 -7.73 -2.85
C VAL A 137 3.15 -9.03 -2.07
N PRO A 138 3.76 -9.24 -0.89
CA PRO A 138 3.47 -10.38 -0.03
C PRO A 138 2.11 -10.22 0.67
N GLU A 139 1.57 -11.31 1.20
CA GLU A 139 0.40 -11.25 2.09
C GLU A 139 0.87 -11.11 3.54
N CYS A 140 0.72 -9.91 4.12
CA CYS A 140 1.11 -9.59 5.50
C CYS A 140 -0.01 -9.84 6.54
N LYS A 141 -1.13 -10.45 6.14
CA LYS A 141 -2.31 -10.59 7.02
C LYS A 141 -2.01 -11.45 8.26
N GLY A 142 -2.20 -10.86 9.44
CA GLY A 142 -2.20 -11.57 10.73
C GLY A 142 -0.83 -12.11 11.13
N ARG A 143 0.22 -11.36 10.77
CA ARG A 143 1.63 -11.57 11.14
C ARG A 143 2.13 -10.37 11.93
N SER A 144 3.06 -10.60 12.84
CA SER A 144 3.78 -9.50 13.48
C SER A 144 4.85 -8.94 12.54
N LEU A 145 5.29 -7.70 12.80
CA LEU A 145 6.34 -7.06 11.98
C LEU A 145 7.68 -7.81 12.11
N GLU A 146 7.94 -8.41 13.28
CA GLU A 146 9.12 -9.21 13.59
C GLU A 146 9.12 -10.54 12.82
N GLU A 147 7.97 -11.20 12.69
CA GLU A 147 7.82 -12.41 11.87
C GLU A 147 8.12 -12.10 10.40
N ILE A 148 7.62 -10.98 9.88
CA ILE A 148 7.85 -10.55 8.49
C ILE A 148 9.34 -10.30 8.25
N ASP A 149 10.02 -9.61 9.15
CA ASP A 149 11.47 -9.33 9.06
C ASP A 149 12.29 -10.63 9.04
N ARG A 150 11.93 -11.59 9.90
CA ARG A 150 12.58 -12.91 9.94
C ARG A 150 12.38 -13.70 8.64
N MET A 151 11.18 -13.66 8.06
CA MET A 151 10.89 -14.33 6.78
C MET A 151 11.67 -13.73 5.61
N PHE A 152 11.94 -12.42 5.63
CA PHE A 152 12.84 -11.78 4.68
C PHE A 152 14.29 -12.22 4.88
N HIS A 153 14.75 -12.36 6.13
CA HIS A 153 16.07 -12.91 6.46
C HIS A 153 16.25 -14.36 6.02
N GLU A 154 15.20 -15.18 6.13
CA GLU A 154 15.18 -16.60 5.70
C GLU A 154 15.03 -16.76 4.18
N GLY A 155 14.89 -15.66 3.42
CA GLY A 155 14.82 -15.69 1.96
C GLY A 155 13.53 -16.31 1.41
N VAL A 156 12.45 -16.31 2.20
CA VAL A 156 11.17 -16.88 1.77
C VAL A 156 10.68 -16.12 0.54
N PRO A 157 10.25 -16.80 -0.54
CA PRO A 157 9.69 -16.11 -1.68
C PRO A 157 8.39 -15.41 -1.28
N VAL A 158 8.25 -14.14 -1.66
CA VAL A 158 7.11 -13.22 -1.40
C VAL A 158 5.73 -13.88 -1.58
N ARG A 159 5.63 -14.87 -2.47
CA ARG A 159 4.39 -15.61 -2.77
C ARG A 159 3.99 -16.65 -1.72
N ARG A 160 4.93 -17.20 -0.96
CA ARG A 160 4.70 -18.24 0.05
C ARG A 160 4.60 -17.66 1.47
N PHE A 161 4.54 -16.33 1.61
CA PHE A 161 4.39 -15.69 2.92
C PHE A 161 3.14 -16.16 3.67
N ALA A 162 2.07 -16.48 2.95
CA ALA A 162 0.84 -17.00 3.53
C ALA A 162 0.96 -18.44 4.06
N GLU A 163 1.88 -19.25 3.53
CA GLU A 163 2.02 -20.68 3.79
C GLU A 163 3.08 -21.01 4.86
N HIS A 164 3.95 -20.05 5.17
CA HIS A 164 5.00 -20.25 6.17
C HIS A 164 4.39 -20.52 7.56
N PRO A 165 4.97 -21.37 8.43
CA PRO A 165 4.53 -21.49 9.81
C PRO A 165 4.52 -20.12 10.50
N LYS A 166 3.50 -19.87 11.34
CA LYS A 166 3.54 -18.75 12.29
C LYS A 166 4.55 -19.08 13.37
N PHE A 167 5.47 -18.16 13.61
CA PHE A 167 6.35 -18.28 14.75
C PHE A 167 5.53 -17.82 15.94
N GLU A 168 5.31 -18.70 16.92
CA GLU A 168 4.86 -18.23 18.22
C GLU A 168 5.96 -17.30 18.72
N VAL A 169 5.67 -15.99 18.74
CA VAL A 169 6.48 -15.01 19.43
C VAL A 169 6.29 -15.32 20.90
N GLU A 170 7.07 -16.27 21.42
CA GLU A 170 7.18 -16.46 22.84
C GLU A 170 7.65 -15.13 23.43
N VAL A 171 6.82 -14.59 24.30
CA VAL A 171 6.98 -13.34 25.05
C VAL A 171 8.11 -13.51 26.06
N ALA A 172 9.31 -13.89 25.60
CA ALA A 172 10.50 -14.10 26.41
C ALA A 172 11.38 -12.84 26.44
N ALA A 173 11.36 -12.02 25.39
CA ALA A 173 12.19 -10.82 25.30
C ALA A 173 11.72 -9.65 26.19
N ALA A 174 10.49 -9.68 26.69
CA ALA A 174 9.99 -8.66 27.62
C ALA A 174 10.34 -8.96 29.09
N LYS A 175 10.70 -10.21 29.44
CA LYS A 175 11.12 -10.56 30.80
C LYS A 175 12.63 -10.45 31.04
N GLY A 176 13.44 -10.58 29.99
CA GLY A 176 14.91 -10.53 30.12
C GLY A 176 15.50 -9.14 30.31
N VAL A 177 14.74 -8.06 30.04
CA VAL A 177 15.23 -6.68 30.21
C VAL A 177 14.75 -6.06 31.53
N GLU A 178 13.60 -6.49 32.06
CA GLU A 178 13.13 -6.00 33.37
C GLU A 178 13.87 -6.65 34.57
N GLU A 179 14.51 -7.82 34.40
CA GLU A 179 15.31 -8.45 35.46
C GLU A 179 16.75 -7.91 35.57
N GLU A 180 17.38 -7.40 34.48
CA GLU A 180 18.73 -6.82 34.58
C GLU A 180 18.74 -5.41 35.19
N ASP A 181 17.73 -4.58 34.90
CA ASP A 181 17.64 -3.21 35.47
C ASP A 181 17.23 -3.20 36.96
N GLY A 182 16.69 -4.31 37.50
CA GLY A 182 16.24 -4.43 38.89
C GLY A 182 17.33 -4.85 39.88
N VAL A 183 18.44 -5.42 39.42
CA VAL A 183 19.47 -6.02 40.31
C VAL A 183 20.66 -5.08 40.53
N GLU A 184 20.95 -4.15 39.62
CA GLU A 184 22.13 -3.28 39.71
C GLU A 184 21.97 -2.07 40.67
N GLN A 185 20.76 -1.74 41.13
CA GLN A 185 20.54 -0.59 42.04
C GLN A 185 20.61 -0.93 43.55
N GLN A 186 20.71 -2.19 43.96
CA GLN A 186 20.75 -2.55 45.39
C GLN A 186 22.15 -2.77 45.99
N THR A 187 23.23 -2.74 45.21
CA THR A 187 24.56 -3.16 45.71
C THR A 187 25.54 -2.02 46.05
N VAL A 188 25.19 -0.73 45.87
CA VAL A 188 26.15 0.39 46.03
C VAL A 188 25.96 1.24 47.30
N THR A 189 24.87 1.12 48.06
CA THR A 189 24.68 1.89 49.31
C THR A 189 24.67 1.02 50.56
N ALA A 190 25.80 0.36 50.86
CA ALA A 190 26.05 -0.21 52.17
C ALA A 190 27.55 -0.30 52.48
N LYS A 191 28.18 0.83 52.83
CA LYS A 191 29.28 0.93 53.82
C LYS A 191 29.81 2.37 53.90
N SER A 192 29.39 3.09 54.94
CA SER A 192 30.33 3.80 55.82
C SER A 192 29.55 4.32 57.02
N GLY A 193 29.52 3.52 58.08
CA GLY A 193 29.14 3.96 59.42
C GLY A 193 30.37 4.02 60.31
N SER A 194 30.52 5.16 60.99
CA SER A 194 31.26 5.42 62.23
C SER A 194 32.76 5.14 62.32
N VAL A 195 33.54 6.20 62.59
CA VAL A 195 34.41 6.25 63.79
C VAL A 195 34.46 7.71 64.29
N VAL A 196 34.11 7.86 65.57
CA VAL A 196 34.51 8.84 66.62
C VAL A 196 35.31 10.06 66.20
#